data_AF-A0A818LMT7-F1
#
_entry.id   AF-A0A818LMT7-F1
#
_cell.length_a   1.000
_cell.length_b   1.000
_cell.length_c   1.000
_cell.angle_alpha   90.00
_cell.angle_beta   90.00
_cell.angle_gamma   90.00
#
_symmetry.space_group_name_H-M   'P 1'
#
loop_
_entity.id
_entity.type
_entity.pdbx_description
1 polymer ?
#
loop_
_entity_poly.entity_id
_entity_poly.type
_entity_poly.pdbx_seq_one_letter_code
_entity_poly.pdbx_strand_id
1 'polypeptide(L)'
;MSFVDVYQHRKINVLELYENSFESRFLQATGEYYREEGNRYLAKLDCIQYMKKILLLIDDEEFRSRKFLNPTSYIKVNNECLQRLVCDHKFFGINRC
;
A
#
# COMPACT_ATOMS: atom_id res chain seq x y z
N MET A 1 41.06 -14.80 -20.96
CA MET A 1 39.91 -14.49 -20.08
C MET A 1 38.64 -14.85 -20.84
N SER A 2 37.92 -15.87 -20.37
CA SER A 2 36.74 -16.40 -21.07
C SER A 2 35.51 -15.56 -20.75
N PHE A 3 34.66 -15.32 -21.76
CA PHE A 3 33.38 -14.62 -21.65
C PHE A 3 32.40 -15.30 -20.67
N VAL A 4 32.69 -16.55 -20.29
CA VAL A 4 31.89 -17.39 -19.39
C VAL A 4 32.01 -16.98 -17.92
N ASP A 5 33.06 -16.24 -17.54
CA ASP A 5 33.28 -15.82 -16.14
C ASP A 5 32.48 -14.56 -15.77
N VAL A 6 32.01 -13.80 -16.75
CA VAL A 6 31.18 -12.59 -16.54
C VAL A 6 29.72 -12.97 -16.23
N TYR A 7 29.26 -14.15 -16.65
CA TYR A 7 27.91 -14.63 -16.39
C TYR A 7 27.69 -15.16 -14.97
N GLN A 8 28.74 -15.36 -14.17
CA GLN A 8 28.61 -15.67 -12.75
C GLN A 8 28.37 -14.44 -11.86
N HIS A 9 28.36 -13.23 -12.42
CA HIS A 9 28.52 -12.01 -11.60
C HIS A 9 27.26 -11.33 -11.07
N ARG A 10 26.04 -11.85 -11.29
CA ARG A 10 24.82 -11.27 -10.68
C ARG A 10 23.73 -12.30 -10.44
N LYS A 11 23.86 -13.11 -9.37
CA LYS A 11 22.69 -13.70 -8.69
C LYS A 11 21.92 -12.56 -8.00
N ILE A 12 21.24 -11.71 -8.78
CA ILE A 12 20.27 -10.78 -8.20
C ILE A 12 19.12 -11.64 -7.68
N ASN A 13 18.81 -11.52 -6.39
CA ASN A 13 17.63 -12.15 -5.83
C ASN A 13 16.41 -11.54 -6.53
N VAL A 14 15.62 -12.37 -7.23
CA VAL A 14 14.45 -11.90 -8.01
C VAL A 14 13.46 -11.15 -7.11
N LEU A 15 13.34 -11.56 -5.85
CA LEU A 15 12.53 -10.86 -4.87
C LEU A 15 13.10 -9.48 -4.56
N GLU A 16 14.39 -9.38 -4.28
CA GLU A 16 15.06 -8.09 -4.02
C GLU A 16 14.95 -7.14 -5.22
N LEU A 17 15.04 -7.66 -6.45
CA LEU A 17 14.81 -6.86 -7.65
C LEU A 17 13.38 -6.34 -7.71
N TYR A 18 12.39 -7.18 -7.44
CA TYR A 18 10.98 -6.78 -7.38
C TYR A 18 10.75 -5.71 -6.31
N GLU A 19 11.29 -5.90 -5.12
CA GLU A 19 11.14 -4.98 -4.00
C GLU A 19 11.71 -3.59 -4.35
N ASN A 20 12.92 -3.56 -4.91
CA ASN A 20 13.65 -2.32 -5.22
C ASN A 20 13.16 -1.61 -6.49
N SER A 21 12.73 -2.35 -7.52
CA SER A 21 12.35 -1.76 -8.81
C SER A 21 10.88 -1.35 -8.88
N PHE A 22 10.02 -2.08 -8.17
CA PHE A 22 8.57 -1.94 -8.28
C PHE A 22 7.91 -1.71 -6.92
N GLU A 23 8.06 -2.63 -5.95
CA GLU A 23 7.24 -2.65 -4.75
C GLU A 23 7.36 -1.36 -3.93
N SER A 24 8.59 -0.86 -3.75
CA SER A 24 8.82 0.38 -3.00
C SER A 24 8.08 1.58 -3.62
N ARG A 25 8.15 1.74 -4.95
CA ARG A 25 7.45 2.82 -5.66
C ARG A 25 5.94 2.62 -5.64
N PHE A 26 5.48 1.38 -5.78
CA PHE A 26 4.07 1.03 -5.69
C PHE A 26 3.51 1.40 -4.31
N LEU A 27 4.17 0.99 -3.22
CA LEU A 27 3.74 1.30 -1.86
C LEU A 27 3.68 2.80 -1.60
N GLN A 28 4.69 3.56 -2.06
CA GLN A 28 4.70 5.01 -1.94
C GLN A 28 3.49 5.64 -2.66
N ALA A 29 3.28 5.29 -3.93
CA ALA A 29 2.17 5.84 -4.71
C ALA A 29 0.79 5.46 -4.13
N THR A 30 0.65 4.22 -3.66
CA THR A 30 -0.57 3.76 -2.97
C THR A 30 -0.81 4.53 -1.67
N GLY A 31 0.24 4.78 -0.89
CA GLY A 31 0.16 5.58 0.33
C GLY A 31 -0.25 7.04 0.06
N GLU A 32 0.36 7.68 -0.95
CA GLU A 32 -0.01 9.04 -1.36
C GLU A 32 -1.47 9.12 -1.83
N TYR A 33 -1.89 8.17 -2.68
CA TYR A 33 -3.27 8.07 -3.15
C TYR A 33 -4.27 7.96 -1.99
N TYR A 34 -4.07 6.99 -1.08
CA TYR A 34 -5.03 6.79 0.02
C TYR A 34 -5.01 7.90 1.06
N ARG A 35 -3.89 8.62 1.20
CA ARG A 35 -3.84 9.84 2.02
C ARG A 35 -4.74 10.94 1.45
N GLU A 36 -4.69 11.17 0.13
CA GLU A 36 -5.53 12.17 -0.53
C GLU A 36 -7.01 11.76 -0.50
N GLU A 37 -7.31 10.50 -0.77
CA GLU A 37 -8.65 9.92 -0.67
C GLU A 37 -9.22 10.08 0.74
N GLY A 38 -8.45 9.70 1.77
CA GLY A 38 -8.84 9.82 3.18
C GLY A 38 -9.24 11.25 3.54
N ASN A 39 -8.38 12.23 3.21
CA ASN A 39 -8.68 13.65 3.40
C ASN A 39 -9.95 14.10 2.67
N ARG A 40 -10.15 13.63 1.42
CA ARG A 40 -11.33 13.98 0.63
C ARG A 40 -12.62 13.41 1.23
N TYR A 41 -12.57 12.19 1.78
CA TYR A 41 -13.73 11.59 2.42
C TYR A 41 -14.04 12.25 3.77
N LEU A 42 -13.03 12.57 4.58
CA LEU A 42 -13.22 13.28 5.85
C LEU A 42 -13.84 14.67 5.68
N ALA A 43 -13.54 15.35 4.57
CA ALA A 43 -14.16 16.63 4.25
C ALA A 43 -15.66 16.52 3.90
N LYS A 44 -16.15 15.32 3.57
CA LYS A 44 -17.50 15.10 2.99
C LYS A 44 -18.42 14.20 3.82
N LEU A 45 -17.86 13.30 4.62
CA LEU A 45 -18.58 12.25 5.31
C LEU A 45 -18.55 12.45 6.83
N ASP A 46 -19.59 11.98 7.52
CA ASP A 46 -19.53 11.83 8.97
C ASP A 46 -18.62 10.64 9.38
N CYS A 47 -18.36 10.50 10.68
CA CYS A 47 -17.46 9.48 11.22
C CYS A 47 -17.89 8.05 10.85
N ILE A 48 -19.18 7.71 10.96
CA ILE A 48 -19.69 6.36 10.72
C ILE A 48 -19.66 6.05 9.22
N GLN A 49 -20.06 7.00 8.39
CA GLN A 49 -20.01 6.90 6.93
C GLN A 49 -18.57 6.73 6.44
N TYR A 50 -17.64 7.51 6.99
CA TYR A 50 -16.22 7.39 6.70
C TYR A 50 -15.70 6.00 7.05
N MET A 51 -15.97 5.51 8.27
CA MET A 51 -15.54 4.18 8.71
C MET A 51 -16.06 3.06 7.82
N LYS A 52 -17.34 3.10 7.43
CA LYS A 52 -17.90 2.13 6.47
C LYS A 52 -17.23 2.20 5.11
N LYS A 53 -16.93 3.41 4.63
CA LYS A 53 -16.29 3.62 3.33
C LYS A 53 -14.86 3.07 3.29
N ILE A 54 -14.06 3.32 4.34
CA ILE A 54 -12.68 2.86 4.37
C ILE A 54 -12.56 1.34 4.51
N LEU A 55 -13.48 0.67 5.21
CA LEU A 55 -13.49 -0.79 5.31
C LEU A 55 -13.62 -1.42 3.92
N LEU A 56 -14.56 -0.92 3.10
CA LEU A 56 -14.72 -1.39 1.71
C LEU A 56 -13.47 -1.14 0.86
N LEU A 57 -12.81 0.01 1.03
CA LEU A 57 -11.59 0.33 0.29
C LEU A 57 -10.42 -0.59 0.65
N ILE A 58 -10.29 -0.96 1.92
CA ILE A 58 -9.24 -1.86 2.39
C ILE A 58 -9.48 -3.28 1.85
N ASP A 59 -10.73 -3.77 1.90
CA ASP A 59 -11.09 -5.08 1.36
C ASP A 59 -10.85 -5.15 -0.16
N ASP A 60 -11.24 -4.11 -0.89
CA ASP A 60 -11.00 -4.01 -2.33
C ASP A 60 -9.49 -4.00 -2.65
N GLU A 61 -8.69 -3.27 -1.87
CA GLU A 61 -7.25 -3.20 -2.09
C GLU A 61 -6.52 -4.49 -1.71
N GLU A 62 -7.01 -5.22 -0.69
CA GLU A 62 -6.52 -6.56 -0.39
C GLU A 62 -6.80 -7.51 -1.57
N PHE A 63 -8.02 -7.49 -2.11
CA PHE A 63 -8.38 -8.30 -3.27
C PHE A 63 -7.53 -7.96 -4.50
N ARG A 64 -7.34 -6.67 -4.79
CA ARG A 64 -6.46 -6.20 -5.87
C ARG A 64 -5.02 -6.65 -5.66
N SER A 65 -4.50 -6.52 -4.44
CA SER A 65 -3.14 -6.94 -4.09
C SER A 65 -2.94 -8.43 -4.38
N ARG A 66 -3.89 -9.28 -3.96
CA ARG A 66 -3.85 -10.72 -4.21
C ARG A 66 -3.93 -11.11 -5.69
N LYS A 67 -4.52 -10.24 -6.52
CA LYS A 67 -4.67 -10.48 -7.96
C LYS A 67 -3.42 -10.08 -8.76
N PHE A 68 -2.69 -9.05 -8.32
CA PHE A 68 -1.67 -8.39 -9.16
C PHE A 68 -0.27 -8.35 -8.56
N LEU A 69 -0.11 -8.55 -7.26
CA LEU A 69 1.17 -8.35 -6.57
C LEU A 69 1.79 -9.68 -6.14
N ASN A 70 3.07 -9.63 -5.77
CA ASN A 70 3.71 -10.74 -5.08
C ASN A 70 3.11 -10.92 -3.67
N PRO A 71 2.94 -12.16 -3.16
CA PRO A 71 2.45 -12.40 -1.79
C PRO A 71 3.16 -11.66 -0.67
N THR A 72 4.46 -11.38 -0.84
CA THR A 72 5.25 -10.59 0.12
C THR A 72 4.75 -9.15 0.27
N SER A 73 4.04 -8.63 -0.73
CA SER A 73 3.48 -7.27 -0.72
C SER A 73 2.14 -7.15 -0.03
N TYR A 74 1.37 -8.25 0.11
CA TYR A 74 -0.04 -8.17 0.55
C TYR A 74 -0.20 -7.47 1.90
N ILE A 75 0.62 -7.88 2.88
CA ILE A 75 0.61 -7.30 4.22
C ILE A 75 1.14 -5.86 4.18
N LYS A 76 2.17 -5.58 3.38
CA LYS A 76 2.76 -4.24 3.25
C LYS A 76 1.74 -3.24 2.71
N VAL A 77 0.99 -3.61 1.67
CA VAL A 77 -0.07 -2.78 1.08
C VAL A 77 -1.22 -2.56 2.05
N ASN A 78 -1.71 -3.62 2.69
CA ASN A 78 -2.79 -3.51 3.66
C ASN A 78 -2.39 -2.59 4.83
N ASN A 79 -1.18 -2.76 5.36
CA ASN A 79 -0.64 -1.88 6.40
C ASN A 79 -0.53 -0.41 5.96
N GLU A 80 -0.07 -0.15 4.74
CA GLU A 80 -0.01 1.22 4.23
C GLU A 80 -1.42 1.83 4.12
N CYS A 81 -2.40 1.07 3.61
CA CYS A 81 -3.79 1.53 3.52
C CYS A 81 -4.39 1.82 4.90
N LEU A 82 -4.21 0.91 5.87
CA LEU A 82 -4.65 1.10 7.25
C LEU A 82 -3.98 2.33 7.90
N GLN A 83 -2.70 2.53 7.66
CA GLN A 83 -1.98 3.68 8.19
C GLN A 83 -2.59 4.98 7.67
N ARG A 84 -2.80 5.10 6.35
CA ARG A 84 -3.32 6.33 5.73
C ARG A 84 -4.79 6.58 5.98
N LEU A 85 -5.63 5.54 5.97
CA LEU A 85 -7.08 5.69 6.08
C LEU A 85 -7.58 5.67 7.53
N VAL A 86 -6.87 5.01 8.45
CA VAL A 86 -7.28 4.88 9.85
C VAL A 86 -6.34 5.67 10.76
N CYS A 87 -5.06 5.27 10.81
CA CYS A 87 -4.12 5.77 11.83
C CYS A 87 -3.88 7.27 11.74
N ASP A 88 -3.64 7.79 10.54
CA ASP A 88 -3.40 9.22 10.29
C ASP A 88 -4.62 10.09 10.64
N HIS A 89 -5.80 9.48 10.84
CA HIS A 89 -7.08 10.15 11.08
C HIS A 89 -7.71 9.83 12.45
N LYS A 90 -7.03 9.04 13.31
CA LYS A 90 -7.53 8.62 14.64
C LYS A 90 -7.97 9.78 15.54
N PHE A 91 -7.33 10.94 15.42
CA PHE A 91 -7.67 12.13 16.22
C PHE A 91 -8.96 12.85 15.73
N PHE A 92 -9.36 12.65 14.48
CA PHE A 92 -10.52 13.32 13.89
C PHE A 92 -11.85 12.70 14.37
N GLY A 93 -11.88 11.37 14.55
CA GLY A 93 -13.07 10.64 14.99
C GLY A 93 -13.47 10.89 16.45
N ILE A 94 -12.53 11.23 17.34
CA ILE A 94 -12.81 11.46 18.77
C ILE A 94 -13.45 12.85 19.00
N ASN A 95 -13.14 13.85 18.18
CA ASN A 95 -13.61 15.23 18.37
C ASN A 95 -14.93 15.57 17.65
N ARG A 96 -15.48 14.64 16.87
CA ARG A 96 -16.71 14.84 16.06
C ARG A 96 -17.82 13.82 16.37
N CYS A 97 -17.62 12.95 17.36
CA CYS A 97 -18.65 12.08 17.92
C CYS A 97 -19.38 12.80 19.08
#